data_AF-A0A392UEY4-F1
#
_entry.id   AF-A0A392UEY4-F1
#
_cell.length_a   1.000
_cell.length_b   1.000
_cell.length_c   1.000
_cell.angle_alpha   90.00
_cell.angle_beta   90.00
_cell.angle_gamma   90.00
#
_symmetry.space_group_name_H-M   'P 1'
#
loop_
_entity.id
_entity.type
_entity.pdbx_description
1 polymer ?
#
loop_
_entity_poly.entity_id
_entity_poly.type
_entity_poly.pdbx_seq_one_letter_code
_entity_poly.pdbx_strand_id
1 'polypeptide(L)' 'MSASELNELKKQLEELLEKRFIRPSVSPCGAPVLLVKKKDG' A
#
# COMPACT_ATOMS: atom_id res chain seq x y z
N MET A 1 5.38 -12.08 2.08
CA MET A 1 5.96 -10.73 2.00
C MET A 1 7.30 -10.77 2.70
N SER A 2 8.38 -10.51 1.97
CA SER A 2 9.68 -10.28 2.58
C SER A 2 9.66 -8.99 3.40
N ALA A 3 10.64 -8.80 4.27
CA ALA A 3 10.75 -7.57 5.06
C ALA A 3 10.88 -6.31 4.17
N SER A 4 11.52 -6.45 2.99
CA SER A 4 11.67 -5.35 2.04
C SER A 4 10.34 -4.98 1.35
N GLU A 5 9.55 -5.98 0.93
CA GLU A 5 8.22 -5.73 0.34
C GLU A 5 7.27 -5.04 1.33
N LEU A 6 7.33 -5.42 2.61
CA LEU A 6 6.47 -4.83 3.64
C LEU A 6 6.84 -3.36 3.92
N ASN A 7 8.14 -3.03 3.91
CA ASN A 7 8.60 -1.65 4.09
C ASN A 7 8.18 -0.76 2.92
N GLU A 8 8.31 -1.25 1.68
CA GLU A 8 7.88 -0.51 0.49
C GLU A 8 6.37 -0.29 0.48
N LEU A 9 5.58 -1.31 0.84
CA LEU A 9 4.14 -1.21 0.94
C LEU A 9 3.71 -0.14 1.96
N LYS A 10 4.36 -0.10 3.14
CA LYS A 10 4.08 0.92 4.16
C LYS A 10 4.37 2.33 3.65
N LYS A 11 5.52 2.53 3.00
CA LYS A 11 5.89 3.81 2.40
C LYS A 11 4.86 4.28 1.37
N GLN A 12 4.43 3.38 0.48
CA GLN A 12 3.41 3.71 -0.52
C GLN A 12 2.05 4.06 0.13
N LEU A 13 1.65 3.34 1.19
CA LEU A 13 0.42 3.65 1.92
C LEU A 13 0.48 5.02 2.61
N GLU A 14 1.62 5.38 3.21
CA GLU A 14 1.83 6.70 3.83
C GLU A 14 1.69 7.83 2.79
N GLU A 15 2.33 7.70 1.62
CA GLU A 15 2.19 8.68 0.53
C GLU A 15 0.74 8.81 0.04
N LEU A 16 0.00 7.70 -0.05
CA LEU A 16 -1.41 7.71 -0.47
C LEU A 16 -2.33 8.34 0.59
N LEU A 17 -2.02 8.15 1.88
CA LEU A 17 -2.73 8.79 3.00
C LEU A 17 -2.47 10.29 3.03
N GLU A 18 -1.22 10.72 2.81
CA GLU A 18 -0.82 12.12 2.77
C GLU A 18 -1.50 12.86 1.59
N LYS A 19 -1.54 12.22 0.42
CA LYS A 19 -2.27 12.72 -0.76
C LYS A 19 -3.80 12.67 -0.62
N ARG A 20 -4.32 12.14 0.51
CA ARG A 20 -5.76 11.96 0.78
C ARG A 20 -6.49 11.07 -0.24
N PHE A 21 -5.77 10.21 -0.96
CA PHE A 21 -6.39 9.25 -1.88
C PHE A 21 -7.06 8.08 -1.18
N ILE A 22 -6.55 7.70 0.01
CA ILE A 22 -7.13 6.63 0.84
C ILE A 22 -7.37 7.11 2.27
N ARG A 23 -8.18 6.36 3.03
CA ARG A 23 -8.40 6.56 4.48
C ARG A 23 -8.52 5.21 5.19
N PRO A 24 -8.26 5.14 6.50
CA PRO A 24 -8.58 3.96 7.29
C PRO A 24 -10.04 3.54 7.13
N SER A 25 -10.28 2.24 7.00
CA SER A 25 -11.60 1.64 6.82
C SER A 25 -12.00 0.84 8.05
N VAL A 26 -13.29 0.84 8.37
CA VAL A 26 -13.92 -0.01 9.41
C VAL A 26 -14.81 -1.10 8.79
N SER A 27 -14.72 -1.30 7.47
CA SER A 27 -15.52 -2.31 6.78
C SER A 27 -15.13 -3.72 7.23
N PRO A 28 -16.10 -4.63 7.42
CA PRO A 28 -15.81 -6.04 7.69
C PRO A 28 -15.23 -6.77 6.47
N CYS A 29 -15.28 -6.16 5.28
CA CYS A 29 -14.77 -6.75 4.04
C CYS A 29 -13.37 -6.20 3.71
N GLY A 30 -12.46 -7.10 3.31
CA GLY A 30 -11.13 -6.77 2.80
C GLY A 30 -10.93 -7.26 1.37
N ALA A 31 -9.99 -6.64 0.65
CA ALA A 31 -9.54 -7.08 -0.66
C ALA A 31 -8.02 -7.29 -0.64
N PRO A 32 -7.47 -8.33 -1.30
CA PRO A 32 -6.04 -8.52 -1.40
C PRO A 32 -5.41 -7.45 -2.30
N VAL A 33 -4.17 -7.06 -2.00
CA VAL A 33 -3.39 -6.07 -2.77
C VAL A 33 -2.10 -6.70 -3.27
N LEU A 34 -1.72 -6.39 -4.50
CA LEU A 34 -0.49 -6.85 -5.15
C LEU A 34 0.47 -5.68 -5.32
N LEU A 35 1.71 -5.85 -4.86
CA LEU A 35 2.80 -4.91 -5.12
C LEU A 35 3.43 -5.28 -6.47
N VAL A 36 3.51 -4.32 -7.39
CA VAL A 36 4.10 -4.53 -8.72
C VAL A 36 5.25 -3.57 -8.92
N LYS A 37 6.42 -4.12 -9.27
CA LYS A 37 7.58 -3.31 -9.66
C LYS A 37 7.35 -2.74 -11.06
N LYS A 38 7.38 -1.41 -11.20
CA LYS A 38 7.28 -0.74 -12.51
C LYS A 38 8.58 -0.92 -13.31
N LYS A 39 8.49 -0.84 -14.64
CA LYS A 39 9.66 -0.96 -15.53
C LYS A 39 10.73 0.10 -15.27
N ASP A 40 10.33 1.29 -14.84
CA ASP A 40 11.23 2.44 -14.63
C ASP A 40 11.71 2.57 -13.17
N GLY A 41 11.50 1.53 -12.35
CA GLY A 41 11.88 1.47 -10.93
C GLY A 41 12.85 0.34 -10.60
#